data_AF-A0A7D6CPL5-F1
#
_entry.id   AF-A0A7D6CPL5-F1
#
_cell.length_a   1.000
_cell.length_b   1.000
_cell.length_c   1.000
_cell.angle_alpha   90.00
_cell.angle_beta   90.00
_cell.angle_gamma   90.00
#
_symmetry.space_group_name_H-M   'P 1'
#
loop_
_entity.id
_entity.type
_entity.pdbx_description
1 polymer ?
#
loop_
_entity_poly.entity_id
_entity_poly.type
_entity_poly.pdbx_seq_one_letter_code
_entity_poly.pdbx_strand_id
1 'polypeptide(L)'
;MGDNKKGRDKQADDEERRQRERELEEARDRGDESEPVHDETGERLGDLDEALESQDYPTMTDELIEAHGDREVETQEGWKSIDEVLAPIDNEQYDSADDVRNRIQGLIHRG
;
A
#
# COMPACT_ATOMS: atom_id res chain seq x y z
N MET A 1 -24.47 -65.28 10.75
CA MET A 1 -25.28 -64.22 11.39
C MET A 1 -24.53 -63.78 12.64
N GLY A 2 -24.30 -62.46 12.81
CA GLY A 2 -23.89 -61.81 14.07
C GLY A 2 -22.45 -62.08 14.53
N ASP A 3 -21.62 -61.18 15.07
CA ASP A 3 -21.78 -59.80 15.52
C ASP A 3 -20.37 -59.17 15.70
N ASN A 4 -20.25 -57.93 15.25
CA ASN A 4 -19.64 -56.78 15.94
C ASN A 4 -18.12 -56.74 16.21
N LYS A 5 -17.31 -56.82 15.15
CA LYS A 5 -15.93 -56.29 15.15
C LYS A 5 -15.86 -54.82 14.73
N LYS A 6 -16.85 -54.01 15.15
CA LYS A 6 -17.10 -52.65 14.64
C LYS A 6 -17.17 -51.59 15.75
N GLY A 7 -16.52 -51.85 16.88
CA GLY A 7 -16.48 -50.93 18.03
C GLY A 7 -15.16 -50.19 18.23
N ARG A 8 -14.05 -50.68 17.66
CA ARG A 8 -12.71 -50.13 17.83
C ARG A 8 -12.21 -49.55 16.52
N ASP A 9 -12.84 -48.47 16.08
CA ASP A 9 -12.33 -47.65 14.97
C ASP A 9 -13.01 -46.27 15.03
N LYS A 10 -14.24 -46.27 15.55
CA LYS A 10 -15.08 -45.08 15.77
C LYS A 10 -14.56 -44.04 16.78
N GLN A 11 -13.45 -44.28 17.48
CA GLN A 11 -12.89 -43.30 18.43
C GLN A 11 -11.75 -42.47 17.84
N ALA A 12 -11.23 -42.79 16.65
CA ALA A 12 -10.12 -42.04 16.06
C ALA A 12 -10.58 -40.84 15.19
N ASP A 13 -11.79 -40.89 14.64
CA ASP A 13 -12.28 -39.90 13.65
C ASP A 13 -12.78 -38.59 14.29
N ASP A 14 -13.09 -38.59 15.59
CA ASP A 14 -13.74 -37.46 16.27
C ASP A 14 -12.72 -36.44 16.86
N GLU A 15 -11.43 -36.79 16.92
CA GLU A 15 -10.35 -35.85 17.31
C GLU A 15 -9.77 -35.12 16.09
N GLU A 16 -9.65 -35.79 14.95
CA GLU A 16 -9.06 -35.19 13.74
C GLU A 16 -9.92 -34.06 13.17
N ARG A 17 -11.25 -34.20 13.23
CA ARG A 17 -12.19 -33.16 12.78
C ARG A 17 -12.10 -31.87 13.63
N ARG A 18 -11.85 -32.00 14.94
CA ARG A 18 -11.66 -30.85 15.85
C ARG A 18 -10.33 -30.13 15.69
N GLN A 19 -9.31 -30.81 15.19
CA GLN A 19 -8.01 -30.20 14.88
C GLN A 19 -8.09 -29.40 13.57
N ARG A 20 -8.82 -29.93 12.58
CA ARG A 20 -8.93 -29.34 11.23
C ARG A 20 -9.74 -28.05 11.16
N GLU A 21 -10.67 -27.82 12.08
CA GLU A 21 -11.42 -26.54 12.16
C GLU A 21 -10.55 -25.39 12.68
N ARG A 22 -9.52 -25.65 13.49
CA ARG A 22 -8.67 -24.58 14.05
C ARG A 22 -7.68 -24.01 13.03
N GLU A 23 -7.20 -24.84 12.11
CA GLU A 23 -6.20 -24.44 11.10
C GLU A 23 -6.79 -23.56 9.98
N LEU A 24 -8.11 -23.60 9.78
CA LEU A 24 -8.81 -22.84 8.72
C LEU A 24 -9.21 -21.42 9.13
N GLU A 25 -9.24 -21.11 10.43
CA GLU A 25 -9.60 -19.77 10.95
C GLU A 25 -8.38 -18.83 11.01
N GLU A 26 -7.17 -19.36 11.26
CA GLU A 26 -5.95 -18.55 11.43
C GLU A 26 -5.36 -18.00 10.12
N ALA A 27 -5.73 -18.57 8.96
CA ALA A 27 -5.25 -18.09 7.65
C ALA A 27 -5.98 -16.84 7.15
N ARG A 28 -7.16 -16.52 7.70
CA ARG A 28 -8.02 -15.46 7.17
C ARG A 28 -7.73 -14.07 7.73
N ASP A 29 -7.08 -14.00 8.89
CA ASP A 29 -6.78 -12.74 9.59
C ASP A 29 -5.46 -12.10 9.12
N ARG A 30 -4.55 -12.87 8.52
CA ARG A 30 -3.31 -12.34 7.91
C ARG A 30 -3.50 -11.81 6.48
N GLY A 31 -4.62 -12.14 5.83
CA GLY A 31 -4.95 -11.61 4.50
C GLY A 31 -5.44 -10.17 4.50
N ASP A 32 -5.59 -9.55 5.69
CA ASP A 32 -6.06 -8.17 5.87
C ASP A 32 -4.94 -7.20 6.30
N GLU A 33 -3.70 -7.65 6.38
CA GLU A 33 -2.59 -6.69 6.23
C GLU A 33 -2.50 -6.46 4.73
N SER A 34 -3.24 -5.45 4.26
CA SER A 34 -3.23 -4.96 2.89
C SER A 34 -1.81 -5.05 2.34
N GLU A 35 -1.52 -6.08 1.53
CA GLU A 35 -0.56 -5.91 0.46
C GLU A 35 -1.11 -4.68 -0.26
N PRO A 36 -0.43 -3.52 -0.25
CA PRO A 36 -0.87 -2.44 -1.10
C PRO A 36 -0.93 -3.10 -2.48
N VAL A 37 -2.13 -3.12 -3.06
CA VAL A 37 -2.27 -3.37 -4.47
C VAL A 37 -1.40 -2.29 -5.09
N HIS A 38 -0.17 -2.67 -5.46
CA HIS A 38 0.68 -1.83 -6.28
C HIS A 38 -0.07 -1.78 -7.59
N ASP A 39 -1.03 -0.84 -7.70
CA ASP A 39 -1.74 -0.53 -8.93
C ASP A 39 -0.66 -0.36 -9.99
N GLU A 40 -0.61 -1.35 -10.87
CA GLU A 40 0.45 -1.64 -11.83
C GLU A 40 0.47 -0.61 -12.98
N THR A 41 0.01 0.62 -12.75
CA THR A 41 -0.21 1.64 -13.81
C THR A 41 0.16 3.07 -13.40
N GLY A 42 0.64 3.33 -12.18
CA GLY A 42 1.15 4.63 -11.81
C GLY A 42 2.30 4.48 -10.85
N GLU A 43 3.45 5.05 -11.17
CA GLU A 43 4.57 5.14 -10.26
C GLU A 43 4.17 5.92 -9.00
N ARG A 44 3.62 5.18 -8.03
CA ARG A 44 2.93 5.75 -6.89
C ARG A 44 3.98 6.36 -5.98
N LEU A 45 3.79 7.62 -5.59
CA LEU A 45 4.69 8.34 -4.67
C LEU A 45 4.50 7.88 -3.20
N GLY A 46 4.06 6.64 -2.99
CA GLY A 46 3.69 6.11 -1.68
C GLY A 46 2.61 6.93 -1.00
N ASP A 47 2.85 7.29 0.26
CA ASP A 47 1.93 8.04 1.13
C ASP A 47 1.60 9.45 0.61
N LEU A 48 2.50 10.03 -0.18
CA LEU A 48 2.27 11.35 -0.77
C LEU A 48 1.15 11.32 -1.80
N ASP A 49 1.00 10.23 -2.55
CA ASP A 49 0.01 10.10 -3.62
C ASP A 49 -1.41 10.32 -3.09
N GLU A 50 -1.74 9.65 -1.98
CA GLU A 50 -3.05 9.74 -1.31
C GLU A 50 -3.34 11.16 -0.77
N ALA A 51 -2.30 11.84 -0.32
CA ALA A 51 -2.43 13.20 0.14
C ALA A 51 -2.59 14.21 -0.99
N LEU A 52 -1.92 14.01 -2.13
CA LEU A 52 -2.10 14.81 -3.32
C LEU A 52 -3.52 14.65 -3.88
N GLU A 53 -4.09 13.44 -3.83
CA GLU A 53 -5.48 13.19 -4.22
C GLU A 53 -6.50 13.86 -3.27
N SER A 54 -6.16 14.02 -2.00
CA SER A 54 -7.01 14.66 -0.99
C SER A 54 -6.91 16.20 -0.96
N GLN A 55 -6.01 16.78 -1.75
CA GLN A 55 -5.78 18.23 -1.81
C GLN A 55 -6.75 18.94 -2.77
N ASP A 56 -7.07 20.21 -2.48
CA ASP A 56 -7.82 21.08 -3.39
C ASP A 56 -6.94 21.67 -4.50
N TYR A 57 -7.48 21.71 -5.72
CA TYR A 57 -6.84 22.27 -6.91
C TYR A 57 -7.64 23.44 -7.50
N PRO A 58 -6.99 24.42 -8.17
CA PRO A 58 -5.55 24.50 -8.45
C PRO A 58 -4.70 24.90 -7.23
N THR A 59 -3.46 24.38 -7.17
CA THR A 59 -2.47 24.65 -6.10
C THR A 59 -1.15 25.13 -6.67
N MET A 60 -0.38 25.91 -5.90
CA MET A 60 0.98 26.33 -6.26
C MET A 60 2.05 25.39 -5.69
N THR A 61 3.25 25.41 -6.26
CA THR A 61 4.41 24.64 -5.77
C THR A 61 4.79 25.04 -4.35
N ASP A 62 4.84 26.34 -4.04
CA ASP A 62 5.10 26.83 -2.66
C ASP A 62 4.05 26.33 -1.65
N GLU A 63 2.76 26.34 -2.02
CA GLU A 63 1.68 25.83 -1.17
C GLU A 63 1.81 24.32 -0.94
N LEU A 64 2.29 23.60 -1.95
CA LEU A 64 2.53 22.17 -1.89
C LEU A 64 3.75 21.83 -1.02
N ILE A 65 4.82 22.64 -1.09
CA ILE A 65 5.97 22.52 -0.18
C ILE A 65 5.56 22.88 1.24
N GLU A 66 4.73 23.90 1.45
CA GLU A 66 4.27 24.26 2.80
C GLU A 66 3.37 23.18 3.40
N ALA A 67 2.50 22.55 2.60
CA ALA A 67 1.60 21.50 3.07
C ALA A 67 2.27 20.12 3.17
N HIS A 68 3.20 19.82 2.26
CA HIS A 68 3.68 18.46 1.98
C HIS A 68 5.21 18.37 1.84
N GLY A 69 5.96 19.44 2.09
CA GLY A 69 7.42 19.49 1.94
C GLY A 69 8.17 18.51 2.85
N ASP A 70 7.62 18.24 4.04
CA ASP A 70 8.16 17.24 4.98
C ASP A 70 7.92 15.78 4.54
N ARG A 71 7.11 15.54 3.50
CA ARG A 71 6.87 14.17 3.01
C ARG A 71 8.06 13.67 2.22
N GLU A 72 8.40 12.41 2.45
CA GLU A 72 9.47 11.72 1.74
C GLU A 72 8.91 10.96 0.55
N VAL A 73 9.63 11.02 -0.57
CA VAL A 73 9.38 10.23 -1.78
C VAL A 73 10.59 9.37 -2.11
N GLU A 74 10.32 8.17 -2.60
CA GLU A 74 11.38 7.28 -3.08
C GLU A 74 11.92 7.80 -4.41
N THR A 75 13.24 8.00 -4.47
CA THR A 75 13.97 8.44 -5.66
C THR A 75 15.06 7.41 -6.01
N GLN A 76 15.69 7.56 -7.18
CA GLN A 76 16.82 6.72 -7.57
C GLN A 76 18.01 6.78 -6.60
N GLU A 77 18.17 7.90 -5.89
CA GLU A 77 19.23 8.11 -4.89
C GLU A 77 18.82 7.69 -3.47
N GLY A 78 17.59 7.18 -3.30
CA GLY A 78 16.96 6.88 -2.01
C GLY A 78 15.82 7.84 -1.69
N TRP A 79 15.42 7.90 -0.42
CA TRP A 79 14.34 8.76 0.04
C TRP A 79 14.78 10.23 0.07
N LYS A 80 13.96 11.11 -0.53
CA LYS A 80 14.16 12.57 -0.50
C LYS A 80 12.86 13.28 -0.13
N SER A 81 12.98 14.43 0.51
CA SER A 81 11.83 15.24 0.89
C SER A 81 11.24 15.97 -0.33
N ILE A 82 9.95 16.24 -0.31
CA ILE A 82 9.30 17.01 -1.38
C ILE A 82 9.86 18.43 -1.49
N ASP A 83 10.19 19.05 -0.36
CA ASP A 83 10.95 20.31 -0.35
C ASP A 83 12.23 20.20 -1.19
N GLU A 84 13.03 19.14 -1.01
CA GLU A 84 14.30 18.97 -1.72
C GLU A 84 14.11 18.70 -3.21
N VAL A 85 13.09 17.91 -3.56
CA VAL A 85 12.77 17.57 -4.96
C VAL A 85 12.24 18.80 -5.71
N LEU A 86 11.44 19.64 -5.04
CA LEU A 86 10.82 20.83 -5.64
C LEU A 86 11.63 22.13 -5.42
N ALA A 87 12.62 22.17 -4.53
CA ALA A 87 13.53 23.31 -4.37
C ALA A 87 14.19 23.82 -5.67
N PRO A 88 14.58 22.96 -6.64
CA PRO A 88 15.17 23.43 -7.89
C PRO A 88 14.16 23.94 -8.93
N ILE A 89 12.85 23.82 -8.70
CA ILE A 89 11.82 24.32 -9.62
C ILE A 89 11.25 25.66 -9.14
N ASP A 90 10.88 26.50 -10.12
CA ASP A 90 10.14 27.74 -9.85
C ASP A 90 8.71 27.43 -9.39
N ASN A 91 8.07 28.42 -8.75
CA ASN A 91 6.71 28.32 -8.30
C ASN A 91 5.73 28.22 -9.48
N GLU A 92 5.27 27.00 -9.75
CA GLU A 92 4.31 26.67 -10.81
C GLU A 92 2.94 26.29 -10.22
N GLN A 93 1.88 26.54 -10.99
CA GLN A 93 0.51 26.15 -10.66
C GLN A 93 0.21 24.77 -11.24
N TYR A 94 -0.38 23.91 -10.43
CA TYR A 94 -0.88 22.59 -10.82
C TYR A 94 -2.40 22.57 -10.76
N ASP A 95 -3.01 22.02 -11.80
CA ASP A 95 -4.47 21.92 -11.93
C ASP A 95 -5.02 20.61 -11.34
N SER A 96 -4.17 19.63 -11.05
CA SER A 96 -4.56 18.29 -10.56
C SER A 96 -3.41 17.54 -9.90
N ALA A 97 -3.74 16.52 -9.09
CA ALA A 97 -2.79 15.64 -8.42
C ALA A 97 -1.86 14.91 -9.40
N ASP A 98 -2.41 14.42 -10.52
CA ASP A 98 -1.62 13.82 -11.58
C ASP A 98 -0.57 14.77 -12.16
N ASP A 99 -0.85 16.07 -12.22
CA ASP A 99 0.08 17.06 -12.78
C ASP A 99 1.30 17.22 -11.85
N VAL A 100 1.05 17.34 -10.55
CA VAL A 100 2.07 17.32 -9.50
C VAL A 100 2.86 16.01 -9.53
N ARG A 101 2.16 14.87 -9.62
CA ARG A 101 2.80 13.55 -9.61
C ARG A 101 3.75 13.37 -10.77
N ASN A 102 3.28 13.63 -12.00
CA ASN A 102 4.11 13.57 -13.21
C ASN A 102 5.31 14.52 -13.11
N ARG A 103 5.12 15.69 -12.49
CA ARG A 103 6.21 16.63 -12.24
C ARG A 103 7.28 16.07 -11.31
N ILE A 104 6.88 15.54 -10.15
CA ILE A 104 7.78 14.93 -9.17
C ILE A 104 8.51 13.73 -9.80
N GLN A 105 7.77 12.81 -10.44
CA GLN A 105 8.33 11.64 -11.14
C GLN A 105 9.37 12.05 -12.19
N GLY A 106 9.09 13.10 -12.96
CA GLY A 106 10.03 13.62 -13.95
C GLY A 106 11.32 14.19 -13.35
N LEU A 107 11.28 14.67 -12.11
CA LEU A 107 12.45 15.18 -11.38
C LEU A 107 13.29 14.05 -10.80
N ILE A 108 12.66 13.07 -10.15
CA ILE A 108 13.36 11.93 -9.51
C ILE A 108 14.00 10.97 -10.53
N HIS A 109 13.44 10.88 -11.74
CA HIS A 109 14.01 10.08 -12.83
C HIS A 109 15.10 10.78 -13.63
N ARG A 110 15.13 12.11 -13.62
CA ARG A 110 16.12 12.90 -14.38
C ARG A 110 17.41 13.12 -13.57
N GLY A 111 17.39 12.90 -12.26
CA GLY A 111 18.55 12.99 -11.35
C GLY A 111 19.59 11.90 -11.58
#